data_AF-A0A819KBA8-F1
#
_entry.id   AF-A0A819KBA8-F1
#
_cell.length_a   1.000
_cell.length_b   1.000
_cell.length_c   1.000
_cell.angle_alpha   90.00
_cell.angle_beta   90.00
_cell.angle_gamma   90.00
#
_symmetry.space_group_name_H-M   'P 1'
#
loop_
_entity.id
_entity.type
_entity.pdbx_description
1 polymer ?
#
loop_
_entity_poly.entity_id
_entity_poly.type
_entity_poly.pdbx_seq_one_letter_code
_entity_poly.pdbx_strand_id
1 'polypeptide(L)'
;MAIALDQQFKLVKKGIIEEKVPVLHSSGTEQHYFVTYTPLPTDIEDGSAIEQWIERMTFICDDLTWLLQQNHTKFWCEVAFNKDFHSMFDSYLRYAPRPQRTITPNTYSFVPNGKQLEENVSRLMFMCILRLSTYKESSENFFTPQGFGQVIYDNYIFDIPRLFDICSLYAINNKELLSKMIGNIFKQQEAYHNDLTNAIVSIKDVITNRIEIFYTSSGPKKLHSTTTTTKSSEVEEIVDLLYYILDLSCTINRLFSVYPQARIIFFNEQFHLTQVC
;
A
#
# COMPACT_ATOMS: atom_id res chain seq x y z
N MET A 1 -35.13 -10.08 1.89
CA MET A 1 -34.18 -9.00 2.19
C MET A 1 -32.79 -9.59 2.06
N ALA A 2 -31.88 -8.96 1.32
CA ALA A 2 -30.51 -9.48 1.18
C ALA A 2 -29.78 -9.42 2.54
N ILE A 3 -28.96 -10.42 2.83
CA ILE A 3 -28.21 -10.55 4.08
C ILE A 3 -26.77 -10.07 3.83
N ALA A 4 -26.22 -9.26 4.72
CA ALA A 4 -24.85 -8.76 4.62
C ALA A 4 -23.82 -9.91 4.70
N LEU A 5 -22.71 -9.81 3.95
CA LEU A 5 -21.73 -10.90 3.83
C LEU A 5 -21.13 -11.35 5.17
N ASP A 6 -20.84 -10.42 6.09
CA ASP A 6 -20.38 -10.70 7.46
C ASP A 6 -21.39 -11.49 8.31
N GLN A 7 -22.65 -11.56 7.87
CA GLN A 7 -23.72 -12.28 8.55
C GLN A 7 -24.17 -13.54 7.79
N GLN A 8 -23.54 -13.84 6.65
CA GLN A 8 -23.83 -15.02 5.86
C GLN A 8 -23.06 -16.25 6.38
N PHE A 9 -23.75 -17.38 6.44
CA PHE A 9 -23.18 -18.66 6.87
C PHE A 9 -23.55 -19.79 5.92
N LYS A 10 -22.65 -20.76 5.78
CA LYS A 10 -22.86 -22.02 5.07
C LYS A 10 -22.78 -23.19 6.05
N LEU A 11 -23.54 -24.25 5.76
CA LEU A 11 -23.43 -25.51 6.51
C LEU A 11 -22.34 -26.37 5.87
N VAL A 12 -21.41 -26.85 6.69
CA VAL A 12 -20.32 -27.74 6.27
C VAL A 12 -20.47 -29.05 7.03
N LYS A 13 -20.52 -30.18 6.31
CA LYS A 13 -20.52 -31.52 6.91
C LYS A 13 -19.12 -31.93 7.32
N LYS A 14 -18.91 -32.20 8.60
CA LYS A 14 -17.73 -32.87 9.15
C LYS A 14 -18.15 -34.23 9.72
N GLY A 15 -18.18 -35.24 8.86
CA GLY A 15 -18.69 -36.57 9.21
C GLY A 15 -20.22 -36.54 9.37
N ILE A 16 -20.70 -36.80 10.59
CA ILE A 16 -22.15 -36.84 10.94
C ILE A 16 -22.65 -35.47 11.43
N ILE A 17 -21.76 -34.55 11.78
CA ILE A 17 -22.11 -33.24 12.34
C ILE A 17 -22.14 -32.18 11.23
N GLU A 18 -23.21 -31.39 11.18
CA GLU A 18 -23.31 -30.18 10.37
C GLU A 18 -22.87 -28.97 11.19
N GLU A 19 -21.83 -28.28 10.73
CA GLU A 19 -21.29 -27.08 11.37
C GLU A 19 -21.67 -25.84 10.55
N LYS A 20 -22.11 -24.78 11.23
CA LYS A 20 -22.42 -23.48 10.62
C LYS A 20 -21.16 -22.63 10.58
N VAL A 21 -20.61 -22.41 9.40
CA VAL A 21 -19.35 -21.68 9.17
C VAL A 21 -19.64 -20.38 8.42
N PRO A 22 -18.96 -19.26 8.73
CA PRO A 22 -19.07 -18.03 7.94
C PRO A 22 -18.79 -18.28 6.45
N VAL A 23 -19.50 -17.55 5.59
CA VAL A 23 -19.25 -17.61 4.14
C VAL A 23 -17.89 -17.00 3.80
N LEU A 24 -17.54 -15.88 4.44
CA LEU A 24 -16.20 -15.30 4.41
C LEU A 24 -15.27 -16.17 5.26
N HIS A 25 -14.49 -17.02 4.60
CA HIS A 25 -13.63 -18.01 5.26
C HIS A 25 -12.47 -18.38 4.34
N SER A 26 -11.33 -18.76 4.91
CA SER A 26 -10.13 -19.12 4.15
C SER A 26 -10.35 -20.27 3.15
N SER A 27 -11.24 -21.21 3.45
CA SER A 27 -11.64 -22.27 2.49
C SER A 27 -12.44 -21.77 1.29
N GLY A 28 -12.80 -20.49 1.26
CA GLY A 28 -13.45 -19.83 0.13
C GLY A 28 -12.47 -19.23 -0.87
N THR A 29 -11.15 -19.26 -0.61
CA THR A 29 -10.14 -18.87 -1.61
C THR A 29 -10.00 -19.96 -2.66
N GLU A 30 -9.85 -19.54 -3.90
CA GLU A 30 -9.33 -20.37 -4.99
C GLU A 30 -7.81 -20.53 -4.81
N GLN A 31 -7.24 -21.62 -5.35
CA GLN A 31 -5.78 -21.80 -5.38
C GLN A 31 -5.16 -20.93 -6.48
N HIS A 32 -5.52 -19.64 -6.50
CA HIS A 32 -5.03 -18.64 -7.45
C HIS A 32 -3.73 -18.05 -6.90
N TYR A 33 -2.69 -18.03 -7.73
CA TYR A 33 -1.37 -17.53 -7.37
C TYR A 33 -1.20 -16.11 -7.89
N PHE A 34 -0.65 -15.21 -7.06
CA PHE A 34 -0.32 -13.85 -7.45
C PHE A 34 1.20 -13.67 -7.44
N VAL A 35 1.75 -13.18 -8.54
CA VAL A 35 3.19 -12.85 -8.58
C VAL A 35 3.44 -11.48 -7.96
N THR A 36 4.59 -11.33 -7.28
CA THR A 36 5.00 -10.04 -6.71
C THR A 36 5.33 -9.02 -7.79
N TYR A 37 5.05 -7.75 -7.53
CA TYR A 37 5.45 -6.63 -8.39
C TYR A 37 6.94 -6.34 -8.23
N THR A 38 7.59 -6.00 -9.34
CA THR A 38 8.97 -5.52 -9.38
C THR A 38 9.05 -4.25 -10.22
N PRO A 39 9.84 -3.24 -9.80
CA PRO A 39 10.02 -2.03 -10.60
C PRO A 39 10.72 -2.36 -11.91
N LEU A 40 10.62 -1.45 -12.88
CA LEU A 40 11.35 -1.57 -14.14
C LEU A 40 12.86 -1.71 -13.86
N PRO A 41 13.56 -2.66 -14.52
CA PRO A 41 15.01 -2.81 -14.38
C PRO A 41 15.76 -1.50 -14.66
N THR A 42 16.82 -1.24 -13.89
CA THR A 42 17.68 -0.07 -14.09
C THR A 42 18.58 -0.22 -15.30
N ASP A 43 19.01 -1.45 -15.58
CA ASP A 43 19.76 -1.79 -16.79
C ASP A 43 18.78 -2.16 -17.90
N ILE A 44 18.54 -1.20 -18.80
CA ILE A 44 17.62 -1.35 -19.93
C ILE A 44 18.25 -2.09 -21.12
N GLU A 45 19.57 -2.36 -21.08
CA GLU A 45 20.27 -3.11 -22.13
C GLU A 45 20.16 -4.63 -21.90
N ASP A 46 19.86 -5.06 -20.67
CA ASP A 46 19.54 -6.45 -20.37
C ASP A 46 18.14 -6.83 -20.89
N GLY A 47 18.09 -7.26 -22.14
CA GLY A 47 16.86 -7.71 -22.79
C GLY A 47 16.13 -8.83 -22.03
N SER A 48 16.86 -9.72 -21.34
CA SER A 48 16.27 -10.80 -20.55
C SER A 48 15.54 -10.27 -19.32
N ALA A 49 16.15 -9.30 -18.60
CA ALA A 49 15.50 -8.66 -17.47
C ALA A 49 14.25 -7.88 -17.89
N ILE A 50 14.28 -7.22 -19.05
CA ILE A 50 13.12 -6.51 -19.62
C ILE A 50 12.01 -7.50 -20.01
N GLU A 51 12.32 -8.61 -20.68
CA GLU A 51 11.34 -9.64 -21.02
C GLU A 51 10.65 -10.23 -19.78
N GLN A 52 11.44 -10.56 -18.74
CA GLN A 52 10.91 -11.05 -17.46
C GLN A 52 10.01 -10.01 -16.78
N TRP A 53 10.36 -8.74 -16.85
CA TRP A 53 9.53 -7.67 -16.31
C TRP A 53 8.20 -7.55 -17.09
N ILE A 54 8.23 -7.59 -18.43
CA ILE A 54 7.03 -7.55 -19.28
C ILE A 54 6.10 -8.73 -18.94
N GLU A 55 6.64 -9.94 -18.86
CA GLU A 55 5.87 -11.15 -18.54
C GLU A 55 5.23 -11.03 -17.16
N ARG A 56 5.99 -10.62 -16.14
CA ARG A 56 5.49 -10.41 -14.77
C ARG A 56 4.38 -9.36 -14.71
N MET A 57 4.54 -8.23 -15.39
CA MET A 57 3.51 -7.18 -15.45
C MET A 57 2.23 -7.67 -16.15
N THR A 58 2.38 -8.54 -17.15
CA THR A 58 1.25 -9.18 -17.84
C THR A 58 0.51 -10.13 -16.90
N PHE A 59 1.21 -10.99 -16.16
CA PHE A 59 0.58 -11.85 -15.15
C PHE A 59 -0.16 -11.03 -14.09
N ILE A 60 0.43 -9.94 -13.59
CA ILE A 60 -0.25 -9.06 -12.62
C ILE A 60 -1.53 -8.44 -13.23
N CYS A 61 -1.49 -8.03 -14.51
CA CYS A 61 -2.70 -7.53 -15.18
C CYS A 61 -3.79 -8.59 -15.25
N ASP A 62 -3.43 -9.81 -15.63
CA ASP A 62 -4.37 -10.93 -15.77
C ASP A 62 -4.96 -11.32 -14.40
N ASP A 63 -4.11 -11.42 -13.37
CA ASP A 63 -4.50 -11.74 -12.00
C ASP A 63 -5.44 -10.69 -11.40
N LEU A 64 -5.11 -9.40 -11.56
CA LEU A 64 -5.98 -8.31 -11.08
C LEU A 64 -7.30 -8.27 -11.85
N THR A 65 -7.27 -8.57 -13.15
CA THR A 65 -8.48 -8.64 -13.98
C THR A 65 -9.37 -9.79 -13.52
N TRP A 66 -8.79 -10.97 -13.32
CA TRP A 66 -9.48 -12.13 -12.77
C TRP A 66 -10.09 -11.82 -11.39
N LEU A 67 -9.33 -11.18 -10.50
CA LEU A 67 -9.78 -10.83 -9.16
C LEU A 67 -10.98 -9.87 -9.21
N LEU A 68 -10.93 -8.84 -10.06
CA LEU A 68 -12.02 -7.89 -10.24
C LEU A 68 -13.28 -8.52 -10.86
N GLN A 69 -13.14 -9.60 -11.63
CA GLN A 69 -14.27 -10.35 -12.19
C GLN A 69 -14.94 -11.28 -11.17
N GLN A 70 -14.31 -11.53 -10.01
CA GLN A 70 -14.91 -12.38 -8.99
C GLN A 70 -16.18 -11.75 -8.41
N ASN A 71 -17.15 -12.60 -8.08
CA ASN A 71 -18.32 -12.19 -7.32
C ASN A 71 -17.91 -11.66 -5.93
N HIS A 72 -18.79 -10.90 -5.29
CA HIS A 72 -18.52 -10.23 -4.01
C HIS A 72 -17.89 -11.17 -2.97
N THR A 73 -18.52 -12.32 -2.71
CA THR A 73 -18.02 -13.28 -1.73
C THR A 73 -16.63 -13.80 -2.06
N LYS A 74 -16.40 -14.25 -3.30
CA LYS A 74 -15.11 -14.80 -3.71
C LYS A 74 -14.01 -13.75 -3.66
N PHE A 75 -14.29 -12.55 -4.15
CA PHE A 75 -13.36 -11.43 -4.06
C PHE A 75 -12.92 -11.18 -2.62
N TRP A 76 -13.87 -11.11 -1.68
CA TRP A 76 -13.57 -10.87 -0.27
C TRP A 76 -12.84 -12.04 0.41
N CYS A 77 -13.10 -13.29 0.02
CA CYS A 77 -12.30 -14.42 0.48
C CYS A 77 -10.84 -14.33 -0.01
N GLU A 78 -10.61 -14.01 -1.29
CA GLU A 78 -9.26 -13.85 -1.84
C GLU A 78 -8.47 -12.78 -1.09
N VAL A 79 -9.00 -11.56 -1.02
CA VAL A 79 -8.25 -10.41 -0.49
C VAL A 79 -8.05 -10.46 1.03
N ALA A 80 -8.84 -11.25 1.76
CA ALA A 80 -8.70 -11.41 3.21
C ALA A 80 -7.76 -12.58 3.59
N PHE A 81 -7.63 -13.60 2.74
CA PHE A 81 -6.97 -14.85 3.15
C PHE A 81 -5.88 -15.34 2.19
N ASN A 82 -5.77 -14.80 0.98
CA ASN A 82 -4.73 -15.18 0.02
C ASN A 82 -3.43 -14.39 0.30
N LYS A 83 -2.40 -15.10 0.78
CA LYS A 83 -1.10 -14.50 1.13
C LYS A 83 -0.32 -13.98 -0.07
N ASP A 84 -0.51 -14.59 -1.23
CA ASP A 84 0.17 -14.17 -2.46
C ASP A 84 -0.41 -12.83 -2.92
N PHE A 85 -1.74 -12.65 -2.79
CA PHE A 85 -2.37 -11.35 -3.02
C PHE A 85 -1.77 -10.26 -2.12
N HIS A 86 -1.63 -10.51 -0.81
CA HIS A 86 -1.00 -9.53 0.09
C HIS A 86 0.45 -9.22 -0.31
N SER A 87 1.23 -10.24 -0.68
CA SER A 87 2.62 -10.06 -1.12
C SER A 87 2.72 -9.23 -2.41
N MET A 88 1.82 -9.47 -3.36
CA MET A 88 1.70 -8.67 -4.59
C MET A 88 1.25 -7.24 -4.28
N PHE A 89 0.26 -7.06 -3.40
CA PHE A 89 -0.24 -5.74 -3.01
C PHE A 89 0.84 -4.91 -2.30
N ASP A 90 1.56 -5.49 -1.35
CA ASP A 90 2.65 -4.83 -0.63
C ASP A 90 3.81 -4.47 -1.55
N SER A 91 4.24 -5.40 -2.41
CA SER A 91 5.32 -5.13 -3.37
C SER A 91 4.92 -4.05 -4.38
N TYR A 92 3.66 -4.03 -4.83
CA TYR A 92 3.16 -2.98 -5.70
C TYR A 92 3.20 -1.62 -5.01
N LEU A 93 2.58 -1.48 -3.82
CA LEU A 93 2.51 -0.20 -3.11
C LEU A 93 3.91 0.35 -2.76
N ARG A 94 4.85 -0.55 -2.46
CA ARG A 94 6.23 -0.20 -2.12
C ARG A 94 7.05 0.28 -3.33
N TYR A 95 6.92 -0.38 -4.48
CA TYR A 95 7.84 -0.18 -5.60
C TYR A 95 7.24 0.54 -6.81
N ALA A 96 5.92 0.69 -6.88
CA ALA A 96 5.28 1.40 -7.98
C ALA A 96 5.81 2.83 -8.12
N PRO A 97 5.99 3.32 -9.36
CA PRO A 97 6.62 4.61 -9.62
C PRO A 97 5.81 5.76 -9.04
N ARG A 98 6.45 6.57 -8.18
CA ARG A 98 5.84 7.75 -7.56
C ARG A 98 6.16 9.02 -8.37
N PRO A 99 5.18 9.91 -8.61
CA PRO A 99 5.40 11.14 -9.38
C PRO A 99 6.58 11.99 -8.90
N GLN A 100 6.86 12.05 -7.59
CA GLN A 100 7.99 12.80 -7.04
C GLN A 100 9.35 12.10 -7.17
N ARG A 101 9.39 10.79 -7.46
CA ARG A 101 10.62 10.00 -7.63
C ARG A 101 10.93 9.66 -9.07
N THR A 102 9.96 9.77 -9.98
CA THR A 102 10.13 9.48 -11.40
C THR A 102 10.95 10.59 -12.08
N ILE A 103 12.26 10.58 -11.87
CA ILE A 103 13.21 11.54 -12.45
C ILE A 103 13.62 11.14 -13.88
N THR A 104 13.22 9.96 -14.38
CA THR A 104 13.55 9.51 -15.74
C THR A 104 12.30 9.37 -16.64
N PRO A 105 11.83 10.48 -17.25
CA PRO A 105 10.72 10.47 -18.23
C PRO A 105 10.87 9.50 -19.41
N ASN A 106 12.08 8.98 -19.66
CA ASN A 106 12.40 8.23 -20.88
C ASN A 106 12.72 6.74 -20.68
N THR A 107 12.81 6.20 -19.45
CA THR A 107 13.17 4.77 -19.28
C THR A 107 12.15 3.82 -19.90
N TYR A 108 10.85 4.13 -19.77
CA TYR A 108 9.78 3.36 -20.41
C TYR A 108 9.75 3.48 -21.94
N SER A 109 10.41 4.50 -22.53
CA SER A 109 10.41 4.69 -23.99
C SER A 109 11.25 3.64 -24.72
N PHE A 110 12.15 2.96 -24.01
CA PHE A 110 13.00 1.89 -24.54
C PHE A 110 12.36 0.50 -24.40
N VAL A 111 11.23 0.39 -23.71
CA VAL A 111 10.55 -0.87 -23.43
C VAL A 111 9.28 -0.98 -24.27
N PRO A 112 9.12 -2.01 -25.11
CA PRO A 112 7.91 -2.21 -25.90
C PRO A 112 6.66 -2.20 -25.02
N ASN A 113 5.75 -1.26 -25.26
CA ASN A 113 4.51 -1.05 -24.50
C ASN A 113 4.69 -0.88 -22.97
N GLY A 114 5.90 -0.60 -22.47
CA GLY A 114 6.19 -0.60 -21.03
C GLY A 114 5.34 0.40 -20.25
N LYS A 115 5.18 1.63 -20.78
CA LYS A 115 4.30 2.64 -20.19
C LYS A 115 2.84 2.17 -20.11
N GLN A 116 2.33 1.54 -21.17
CA GLN A 116 0.96 1.06 -21.21
C GLN A 116 0.72 -0.07 -20.21
N LEU A 117 1.69 -0.98 -20.04
CA LEU A 117 1.63 -2.05 -19.05
C LEU A 117 1.59 -1.50 -17.62
N GLU A 118 2.45 -0.53 -17.29
CA GLU A 118 2.41 0.17 -16.00
C GLU A 118 1.07 0.86 -15.75
N GLU A 119 0.57 1.62 -16.73
CA GLU A 119 -0.73 2.29 -16.63
C GLU A 119 -1.88 1.30 -16.45
N ASN A 120 -1.82 0.14 -17.09
CA ASN A 120 -2.80 -0.93 -16.95
C ASN A 120 -2.78 -1.56 -15.54
N VAL A 121 -1.60 -1.96 -15.05
CA VAL A 121 -1.45 -2.48 -13.68
C VAL A 121 -1.93 -1.45 -12.67
N SER A 122 -1.50 -0.19 -12.81
CA SER A 122 -1.90 0.89 -11.91
C SER A 122 -3.41 1.12 -11.91
N ARG A 123 -4.04 1.14 -13.09
CA ARG A 123 -5.50 1.29 -13.19
C ARG A 123 -6.23 0.12 -12.54
N LEU A 124 -5.83 -1.11 -12.81
CA LEU A 124 -6.45 -2.31 -12.25
C LEU A 124 -6.29 -2.35 -10.72
N MET A 125 -5.09 -2.05 -10.22
CA MET A 125 -4.82 -1.97 -8.80
C MET A 125 -5.68 -0.90 -8.12
N PHE A 126 -5.81 0.28 -8.72
CA PHE A 126 -6.69 1.33 -8.20
C PHE A 126 -8.15 0.87 -8.12
N MET A 127 -8.64 0.13 -9.12
CA MET A 127 -9.99 -0.44 -9.09
C MET A 127 -10.15 -1.51 -8.00
N CYS A 128 -9.13 -2.33 -7.74
CA CYS A 128 -9.12 -3.25 -6.60
C CYS A 128 -9.22 -2.48 -5.28
N ILE A 129 -8.42 -1.44 -5.08
CA ILE A 129 -8.45 -0.60 -3.88
C ILE A 129 -9.81 0.09 -3.72
N LEU A 130 -10.41 0.57 -4.81
CA LEU A 130 -11.76 1.14 -4.81
C LEU A 130 -12.77 0.12 -4.28
N ARG A 131 -12.74 -1.11 -4.78
CA ARG A 131 -13.61 -2.20 -4.33
C ARG A 131 -13.37 -2.54 -2.85
N LEU A 132 -12.10 -2.69 -2.44
CA LEU A 132 -11.70 -2.92 -1.04
C LEU A 132 -12.16 -1.81 -0.08
N SER A 133 -12.28 -0.58 -0.58
CA SER A 133 -12.74 0.57 0.22
C SER A 133 -14.27 0.75 0.22
N THR A 134 -15.02 -0.12 -0.48
CA THR A 134 -16.48 0.00 -0.68
C THR A 134 -17.23 -1.10 0.06
N TYR A 135 -17.81 -0.77 1.22
CA TYR A 135 -18.56 -1.74 2.02
C TYR A 135 -19.90 -2.18 1.41
N LYS A 136 -20.40 -1.46 0.40
CA LYS A 136 -21.68 -1.70 -0.27
C LYS A 136 -21.52 -1.59 -1.79
N GLU A 137 -21.20 -2.71 -2.44
CA GLU A 137 -21.07 -2.79 -3.90
C GLU A 137 -22.44 -2.69 -4.60
N SER A 138 -23.50 -3.20 -3.97
CA SER A 138 -24.89 -3.11 -4.48
C SER A 138 -25.90 -3.29 -3.34
N SER A 139 -27.20 -3.31 -3.67
CA SER A 139 -28.26 -3.66 -2.70
C SER A 139 -28.22 -5.12 -2.23
N GLU A 140 -27.59 -6.00 -3.01
CA GLU A 140 -27.50 -7.44 -2.72
C GLU A 140 -26.13 -7.85 -2.19
N ASN A 141 -25.08 -7.11 -2.55
CA ASN A 141 -23.70 -7.39 -2.20
C ASN A 141 -23.13 -6.27 -1.34
N PHE A 142 -23.07 -6.52 -0.02
CA PHE A 142 -22.63 -5.54 0.96
C PHE A 142 -22.23 -6.21 2.27
N PHE A 143 -21.54 -5.45 3.11
CA PHE A 143 -21.29 -5.72 4.52
C PHE A 143 -22.14 -4.81 5.39
N THR A 144 -22.36 -5.20 6.65
CA THR A 144 -22.68 -4.20 7.65
C THR A 144 -21.50 -3.23 7.82
N PRO A 145 -21.74 -1.96 8.16
CA PRO A 145 -20.66 -0.99 8.40
C PRO A 145 -19.59 -1.50 9.39
N GLN A 146 -20.02 -2.10 10.51
CA GLN A 146 -19.14 -2.67 11.52
C GLN A 146 -18.39 -3.90 11.01
N GLY A 147 -19.09 -4.83 10.33
CA GLY A 147 -18.47 -6.03 9.78
C GLY A 147 -17.39 -5.71 8.75
N PHE A 148 -17.63 -4.71 7.89
CA PHE A 148 -16.61 -4.22 6.96
C PHE A 148 -15.38 -3.67 7.68
N GLY A 149 -15.58 -2.78 8.67
CA GLY A 149 -14.49 -2.20 9.45
C GLY A 149 -13.64 -3.25 10.16
N GLN A 150 -14.29 -4.30 10.68
CA GLN A 150 -13.59 -5.43 11.28
C GLN A 150 -12.80 -6.25 10.25
N VAL A 151 -13.40 -6.58 9.10
CA VAL A 151 -12.75 -7.38 8.06
C VAL A 151 -11.49 -6.70 7.52
N ILE A 152 -11.55 -5.40 7.21
CA ILE A 152 -10.39 -4.69 6.64
C ILE A 152 -9.24 -4.52 7.64
N TYR A 153 -9.56 -4.48 8.93
CA TYR A 153 -8.60 -4.29 10.01
C TYR A 153 -7.98 -5.61 10.45
N ASP A 154 -8.81 -6.59 10.82
CA ASP A 154 -8.37 -7.87 11.39
C ASP A 154 -7.61 -8.74 10.37
N ASN A 155 -7.91 -8.57 9.07
CA ASN A 155 -7.20 -9.27 7.99
C ASN A 155 -6.06 -8.43 7.38
N TYR A 156 -5.68 -7.32 8.01
CA TYR A 156 -4.62 -6.43 7.53
C TYR A 156 -4.78 -6.09 6.05
N ILE A 157 -6.00 -5.77 5.59
CA ILE A 157 -6.22 -5.32 4.21
C ILE A 157 -5.67 -3.90 4.06
N PHE A 158 -5.93 -3.06 5.05
CA PHE A 158 -5.32 -1.74 5.17
C PHE A 158 -4.59 -1.59 6.50
N ASP A 159 -3.49 -0.87 6.43
CA ASP A 159 -2.76 -0.28 7.55
C ASP A 159 -2.32 1.15 7.17
N ILE A 160 -1.78 1.92 8.12
CA ILE A 160 -1.39 3.30 7.85
C ILE A 160 -0.30 3.43 6.76
N PRO A 161 0.75 2.59 6.73
CA PRO A 161 1.71 2.58 5.62
C PRO A 161 1.05 2.40 4.24
N ARG A 162 0.15 1.43 4.07
CA ARG A 162 -0.58 1.23 2.81
C ARG A 162 -1.44 2.44 2.46
N LEU A 163 -2.13 3.05 3.43
CA LEU A 163 -2.92 4.25 3.16
C LEU A 163 -2.04 5.43 2.72
N PHE A 164 -0.85 5.58 3.29
CA PHE A 164 0.15 6.55 2.83
C PHE A 164 0.60 6.29 1.39
N ASP A 165 0.91 5.04 1.06
CA ASP A 165 1.36 4.65 -0.28
C ASP A 165 0.25 4.84 -1.33
N ILE A 166 -0.98 4.44 -1.02
CA ILE A 166 -2.15 4.65 -1.88
C ILE A 166 -2.36 6.15 -2.13
N CYS A 167 -2.29 6.99 -1.10
CA CYS A 167 -2.36 8.45 -1.27
C CYS A 167 -1.23 8.97 -2.15
N SER A 168 0.00 8.47 -1.94
CA SER A 168 1.18 8.88 -2.69
C SER A 168 1.07 8.57 -4.18
N LEU A 169 0.52 7.41 -4.53
CA LEU A 169 0.35 6.96 -5.91
C LEU A 169 -0.81 7.67 -6.61
N TYR A 170 -1.96 7.82 -5.95
CA TYR A 170 -3.21 8.12 -6.64
C TYR A 170 -3.82 9.50 -6.37
N ALA A 171 -3.33 10.26 -5.38
CA ALA A 171 -3.94 11.53 -4.98
C ALA A 171 -3.90 12.61 -6.08
N ILE A 172 -2.90 12.62 -6.97
CA ILE A 172 -2.78 13.66 -8.00
C ILE A 172 -3.95 13.58 -9.00
N ASN A 173 -4.24 12.37 -9.48
CA ASN A 173 -5.18 12.18 -10.59
C ASN A 173 -6.58 11.78 -10.13
N ASN A 174 -6.72 11.23 -8.91
CA ASN A 174 -7.98 10.62 -8.45
C ASN A 174 -8.48 11.19 -7.12
N LYS A 175 -8.09 12.42 -6.77
CA LYS A 175 -8.31 13.02 -5.44
C LYS A 175 -9.72 12.84 -4.90
N GLU A 176 -10.75 13.23 -5.65
CA GLU A 176 -12.13 13.24 -5.16
C GLU A 176 -12.65 11.84 -4.83
N LEU A 177 -12.39 10.87 -5.71
CA LEU A 177 -12.78 9.49 -5.49
C LEU A 177 -11.97 8.89 -4.34
N LEU A 178 -10.66 9.14 -4.32
CA LEU A 178 -9.79 8.65 -3.27
C LEU A 178 -10.14 9.22 -1.89
N SER A 179 -10.57 10.48 -1.80
CA SER A 179 -11.09 11.08 -0.56
C SER A 179 -12.30 10.32 -0.02
N LYS A 180 -13.20 9.85 -0.89
CA LYS A 180 -14.34 9.02 -0.49
C LYS A 180 -13.89 7.64 -0.02
N MET A 181 -12.93 7.03 -0.72
CA MET A 181 -12.37 5.72 -0.38
C MET A 181 -11.71 5.74 1.02
N ILE A 182 -10.75 6.64 1.22
CA ILE A 182 -10.03 6.80 2.49
C ILE A 182 -10.98 7.25 3.60
N GLY A 183 -11.87 8.20 3.31
CA GLY A 183 -12.89 8.64 4.26
C GLY A 183 -13.82 7.51 4.71
N ASN A 184 -14.19 6.59 3.81
CA ASN A 184 -15.00 5.43 4.18
C ASN A 184 -14.21 4.45 5.07
N ILE A 185 -12.93 4.19 4.77
CA ILE A 185 -12.06 3.33 5.60
C ILE A 185 -12.00 3.86 7.05
N PHE A 186 -11.61 5.12 7.23
CA PHE A 186 -11.53 5.74 8.57
C PHE A 186 -12.89 5.83 9.27
N LYS A 187 -13.98 6.01 8.51
CA LYS A 187 -15.32 6.10 9.09
C LYS A 187 -15.81 4.75 9.61
N GLN A 188 -15.58 3.66 8.88
CA GLN A 188 -16.07 2.34 9.28
C GLN A 188 -15.15 1.65 10.28
N GLN A 189 -13.88 2.07 10.37
CA GLN A 189 -12.93 1.56 11.34
C GLN A 189 -12.19 2.72 12.00
N GLU A 190 -12.67 3.12 13.19
CA GLU A 190 -12.13 4.26 13.92
C GLU A 190 -10.72 3.98 14.49
N ALA A 191 -10.32 2.72 14.69
CA ALA A 191 -9.01 2.35 15.21
C ALA A 191 -7.85 2.90 14.37
N TYR A 192 -8.05 3.10 13.06
CA TYR A 192 -7.05 3.71 12.19
C TYR A 192 -6.68 5.15 12.59
N HIS A 193 -7.53 5.88 13.33
CA HIS A 193 -7.12 7.19 13.86
C HIS A 193 -6.01 7.06 14.90
N ASN A 194 -6.12 6.06 15.79
CA ASN A 194 -5.09 5.77 16.79
C ASN A 194 -3.82 5.23 16.13
N ASP A 195 -3.95 4.36 15.13
CA ASP A 195 -2.79 3.88 14.38
C ASP A 195 -2.08 5.01 13.65
N LEU A 196 -2.84 5.97 13.10
CA LEU A 196 -2.27 7.15 12.46
C LEU A 196 -1.51 8.01 13.47
N THR A 197 -2.06 8.20 14.68
CA THR A 197 -1.34 8.85 15.80
C THR A 197 -0.02 8.14 16.08
N ASN A 198 -0.03 6.81 16.24
CA ASN A 198 1.19 6.04 16.52
C ASN A 198 2.21 6.11 15.37
N ALA A 199 1.74 6.11 14.12
CA ALA A 199 2.58 6.28 12.95
C ALA A 199 3.24 7.65 12.93
N ILE A 200 2.54 8.73 13.31
CA ILE A 200 3.10 10.09 13.39
C ILE A 200 4.24 10.15 14.41
N VAL A 201 4.06 9.55 15.59
CA VAL A 201 5.12 9.46 16.61
C VAL A 201 6.35 8.74 16.04
N SER A 202 6.13 7.58 15.41
CA SER A 202 7.22 6.82 14.77
C SER A 202 7.93 7.63 13.68
N ILE A 203 7.18 8.37 12.87
CA ILE A 203 7.75 9.23 11.82
C ILE A 203 8.63 10.33 12.42
N LYS A 204 8.19 10.96 13.52
CA LYS A 204 9.00 11.98 14.22
C LYS A 204 10.32 11.40 14.70
N ASP A 205 10.27 10.26 15.37
CA ASP A 205 11.46 9.60 15.89
C ASP A 205 12.44 9.26 14.76
N VAL A 206 11.95 8.77 13.62
CA VAL A 206 12.81 8.47 12.47
C VAL A 206 13.42 9.74 11.87
N ILE A 207 12.66 10.84 11.74
CA ILE A 207 13.19 12.13 11.27
C ILE A 207 14.30 12.60 12.20
N THR A 208 14.03 12.67 13.52
CA THR A 208 15.00 13.15 14.51
C THR A 208 16.26 12.30 14.49
N ASN A 209 16.13 10.96 14.54
CA ASN A 209 17.28 10.05 14.50
C ASN A 209 18.10 10.18 13.22
N ARG A 210 17.46 10.28 12.03
CA ARG A 210 18.16 10.43 10.75
C ARG A 210 18.96 11.73 10.69
N ILE A 211 18.40 12.81 11.22
CA ILE A 211 19.06 14.11 11.23
C ILE A 211 20.18 14.13 12.29
N GLU A 212 19.96 13.60 13.50
CA GLU A 212 20.98 13.51 14.55
C GLU A 212 22.19 12.69 14.11
N ILE A 213 21.97 11.55 13.43
CA ILE A 213 23.06 10.73 12.87
C ILE A 213 23.88 11.57 11.89
N PHE A 214 23.24 12.39 11.05
CA PHE A 214 23.94 13.25 10.11
C PHE A 214 24.82 14.31 10.82
N TYR A 215 24.30 14.96 11.86
CA TYR A 215 25.05 15.93 12.66
C TYR A 215 26.21 15.30 13.45
N THR A 216 25.97 14.15 14.08
CA THR A 216 26.96 13.50 14.95
C THR A 216 28.02 12.70 14.19
N SER A 217 27.69 12.17 13.01
CA SER A 217 28.65 11.52 12.09
C SER A 217 29.63 12.52 11.45
N SER A 218 29.32 13.81 11.54
CA SER A 218 30.17 14.94 11.14
C SER A 218 31.09 15.44 12.28
N GLY A 219 31.07 14.82 13.46
CA GLY A 219 32.00 15.08 14.57
C GLY A 219 33.33 14.30 14.43
N PRO A 220 34.39 14.67 15.19
CA PRO A 220 35.71 14.02 15.07
C PRO A 220 35.59 12.51 15.39
N LYS A 221 35.69 11.68 14.34
CA LYS A 221 35.64 10.22 14.45
C LYS A 221 36.85 9.74 15.26
N LYS A 222 36.61 9.09 16.41
CA LYS A 222 37.67 8.39 17.15
C LYS A 222 38.34 7.39 16.21
N LEU A 223 39.66 7.51 16.06
CA LEU A 223 40.49 6.47 15.44
C LEU A 223 40.23 5.17 16.21
N HIS A 224 39.73 4.15 15.50
CA HIS A 224 39.75 2.71 15.78
C HIS A 224 38.37 2.04 15.58
N SER A 225 38.07 1.69 14.34
CA SER A 225 37.57 0.35 14.02
C SER A 225 37.79 0.05 12.54
N THR A 226 38.59 -0.98 12.29
CA THR A 226 38.89 -1.52 10.98
C THR A 226 37.68 -2.34 10.53
N THR A 227 36.80 -1.76 9.71
CA THR A 227 35.91 -2.53 8.83
C THR A 227 35.82 -1.81 7.50
N THR A 228 36.29 -2.49 6.46
CA THR A 228 36.21 -2.10 5.06
C THR A 228 34.76 -2.12 4.61
N THR A 229 34.07 -1.01 4.83
CA THR A 229 32.83 -0.68 4.12
C THR A 229 33.16 0.53 3.26
N THR A 230 33.00 0.39 1.94
CA THR A 230 33.08 1.47 0.96
C THR A 230 32.32 2.68 1.50
N LYS A 231 33.05 3.73 1.89
CA LYS A 231 32.45 4.97 2.38
C LYS A 231 31.68 5.58 1.22
N SER A 232 30.35 5.64 1.32
CA SER A 232 29.54 6.61 0.58
C SER A 232 30.18 7.99 0.76
N SER A 233 30.18 8.79 -0.30
CA SER A 233 30.63 10.18 -0.18
C SER A 233 29.71 10.92 0.79
N GLU A 234 30.24 11.80 1.64
CA GLU A 234 29.42 12.68 2.51
C GLU A 234 28.36 13.46 1.69
N VAL A 235 28.65 13.72 0.41
CA VAL A 235 27.72 14.33 -0.54
C VAL A 235 26.54 13.41 -0.89
N GLU A 236 26.77 12.11 -1.05
CA GLU A 236 25.70 11.13 -1.35
C GLU A 236 24.77 10.98 -0.13
N GLU A 237 25.31 10.99 1.08
CA GLU A 237 24.53 10.93 2.32
C GLU A 237 23.60 12.15 2.49
N ILE A 238 24.07 13.36 2.12
CA ILE A 238 23.23 14.57 2.09
C ILE A 238 22.09 14.41 1.08
N VAL A 239 22.40 13.95 -0.12
CA VAL A 239 21.42 13.78 -1.21
C VAL A 239 20.35 12.76 -0.81
N ASP A 240 20.75 11.64 -0.20
CA ASP A 240 19.83 10.61 0.30
C ASP A 240 18.93 11.15 1.42
N LEU A 241 19.48 11.94 2.35
CA LEU A 241 18.70 12.59 3.41
C LEU A 241 17.66 13.56 2.82
N LEU A 242 18.04 14.36 1.82
CA LEU A 242 17.12 15.27 1.14
C LEU A 242 16.01 14.53 0.40
N TYR A 243 16.33 13.43 -0.30
CA TYR A 243 15.33 12.59 -0.95
C TYR A 243 14.39 11.93 0.06
N TYR A 244 14.91 11.49 1.20
CA TYR A 244 14.10 10.93 2.29
C TYR A 244 13.10 11.96 2.84
N ILE A 245 13.58 13.17 3.16
CA ILE A 245 12.72 14.27 3.66
C ILE A 245 11.68 14.67 2.60
N LEU A 246 12.09 14.76 1.34
CA LEU A 246 11.19 15.10 0.23
C LEU A 246 10.08 14.06 0.06
N ASP A 247 10.42 12.77 0.04
CA ASP A 247 9.44 11.69 -0.15
C ASP A 247 8.44 11.64 1.01
N LEU A 248 8.92 11.81 2.24
CA LEU A 248 8.08 11.87 3.42
C LEU A 248 7.16 13.09 3.41
N SER A 249 7.69 14.27 3.07
CA SER A 249 6.91 15.51 2.97
C SER A 249 5.83 15.40 1.90
N CYS A 250 6.17 14.81 0.74
CA CYS A 250 5.23 14.55 -0.33
C CYS A 250 4.14 13.57 0.12
N THR A 251 4.50 12.47 0.78
CA THR A 251 3.58 11.44 1.29
C THR A 251 2.57 12.03 2.28
N ILE A 252 3.04 12.79 3.28
CA ILE A 252 2.18 13.46 4.26
C ILE A 252 1.26 14.48 3.57
N ASN A 253 1.80 15.28 2.64
CA ASN A 253 1.00 16.25 1.90
C ASN A 253 -0.07 15.58 1.04
N ARG A 254 0.20 14.42 0.43
CA ARG A 254 -0.81 13.64 -0.30
C ARG A 254 -1.91 13.18 0.65
N LEU A 255 -1.58 12.63 1.81
CA LEU A 255 -2.60 12.27 2.82
C LEU A 255 -3.45 13.50 3.19
N PHE A 256 -2.85 14.64 3.50
CA PHE A 256 -3.59 15.87 3.86
C PHE A 256 -4.50 16.40 2.75
N SER A 257 -4.14 16.14 1.50
CA SER A 257 -4.97 16.52 0.36
C SER A 257 -6.20 15.63 0.23
N VAL A 258 -6.07 14.34 0.56
CA VAL A 258 -7.12 13.31 0.41
C VAL A 258 -7.99 13.22 1.66
N TYR A 259 -7.40 13.28 2.85
CA TYR A 259 -8.05 13.13 4.15
C TYR A 259 -7.65 14.29 5.08
N PRO A 260 -8.32 15.46 4.96
CA PRO A 260 -7.94 16.67 5.70
C PRO A 260 -7.99 16.55 7.23
N GLN A 261 -8.77 15.61 7.78
CA GLN A 261 -8.86 15.38 9.22
C GLN A 261 -7.52 14.92 9.82
N ALA A 262 -6.65 14.28 9.03
CA ALA A 262 -5.29 13.96 9.46
C ALA A 262 -4.51 15.20 9.92
N ARG A 263 -4.79 16.40 9.39
CA ARG A 263 -4.10 17.63 9.80
C ARG A 263 -4.30 17.94 11.28
N ILE A 264 -5.50 17.67 11.80
CA ILE A 264 -5.83 17.89 13.20
C ILE A 264 -5.05 16.90 14.07
N ILE A 265 -4.96 15.63 13.65
CA ILE A 265 -4.19 14.61 14.34
C ILE A 265 -2.71 15.01 14.39
N PHE A 266 -2.12 15.40 13.25
CA PHE A 266 -0.74 15.88 13.19
C PHE A 266 -0.50 17.13 14.05
N PHE A 267 -1.47 18.04 14.12
CA PHE A 267 -1.38 19.22 14.97
C PHE A 267 -1.38 18.84 16.46
N ASN A 268 -2.30 17.96 16.87
CA ASN A 268 -2.41 17.47 18.25
C ASN A 268 -1.17 16.71 18.69
N GLU A 269 -0.60 15.92 17.78
CA GLU A 269 0.70 15.27 17.99
C GLU A 269 1.88 16.25 17.92
N GLN A 270 1.66 17.56 17.82
CA GLN A 270 2.70 18.59 17.76
C GLN A 270 3.74 18.34 16.66
N PHE A 271 3.31 17.84 15.50
CA PHE A 271 4.23 17.53 14.39
C PHE A 271 4.99 18.77 13.87
N HIS A 272 4.37 19.94 13.94
CA HIS A 272 4.97 21.23 13.59
C HIS A 272 6.08 21.68 14.57
N LEU A 273 6.14 21.10 15.77
CA LEU A 273 7.18 21.37 16.77
C LEU A 273 8.27 20.28 16.78
N THR A 274 8.32 19.41 15.76
CA THR A 274 9.38 18.41 15.67
C THR A 274 10.71 19.12 15.52
N GLN A 275 11.41 19.27 16.64
CA GLN A 275 12.72 19.89 16.73
C GLN A 275 13.79 18.82 16.56
N VAL A 276 14.84 19.21 15.86
CA VAL A 276 16.11 18.50 15.88
C VAL A 276 16.84 19.05 17.11
N CYS A 277 17.08 18.22 18.11
CA CYS A 277 17.95 18.57 19.22
C CYS A 277 19.41 18.39 18.83
#